data_AF-A0A933EXI3-F1
#
_entry.id   AF-A0A933EXI3-F1
#
_cell.length_a   1.000
_cell.length_b   1.000
_cell.length_c   1.000
_cell.angle_alpha   90.00
_cell.angle_beta   90.00
_cell.angle_gamma   90.00
#
_symmetry.space_group_name_H-M   'P 1'
#
loop_
_entity.id
_entity.type
_entity.pdbx_description
1 polymer ?
#
loop_
_entity_poly.entity_id
_entity_poly.type
_entity_poly.pdbx_seq_one_letter_code
_entity_poly.pdbx_strand_id
1 'polypeptide(L)'
;HYGGGSFSKIAKGRVKGDQVNVKWDEVIGMEEAKLEAWEVVELLRDHAKVDRIGGKVLRGVLLVGPPGCGKTYLAKAIATESALPFISVSGSEFIEIFVGTGPARVRKIFKKAQQFARVEGGCLIFIDELDAVGTSRTSDLGFGAQTERNNTVNELLVQMDGLESQKYNIVVIGATNAGEEVLDQALLRPGRLDRKIYVDRPGLEDREKLFAFYLAKVKTDPSIDVARFARRSVWKSAADIENIVKESALIATRNKRELVTFKDLSDALDRIELGFKRKRKMTEDERRRIACHEAGHIVVTYLLHPTDDVFKASIISRRDALGVVYHQPREELFTSSRTRILANIKAALGGYVAEKLKFESTSDGVAADFHNAMIQAHQMVWRLGMGMNGYIGDYEALLSSWAFRSSSTGDRLSDKTKERLNEETHLILSQCVKDVEQLLRQEDALLERFAQELLKREELEYDDIEAIFSEYGKQRTFPAPSPSSSQPPSAAT
;
A
#
# COMPACT_ATOMS: atom_id res chain seq x y z
N HIS A 1 48.82 -2.40 60.00
CA HIS A 1 49.46 -3.38 59.11
C HIS A 1 48.81 -3.27 57.73
N TYR A 2 49.65 -3.02 56.71
CA TYR A 2 49.56 -3.39 55.28
C TYR A 2 48.23 -3.99 54.78
N GLY A 3 47.62 -3.60 53.66
CA GLY A 3 48.13 -3.07 52.39
C GLY A 3 47.52 -3.90 51.24
N GLY A 4 47.36 -3.29 50.05
CA GLY A 4 47.32 -4.01 48.78
C GLY A 4 45.95 -4.27 48.14
N GLY A 5 45.67 -3.56 47.04
CA GLY A 5 44.51 -3.79 46.18
C GLY A 5 44.66 -4.98 45.23
N SER A 6 43.57 -5.29 44.53
CA SER A 6 43.61 -6.05 43.28
C SER A 6 42.62 -5.46 42.29
N PHE A 7 43.18 -4.95 41.20
CA PHE A 7 42.50 -4.53 39.99
C PHE A 7 41.82 -5.74 39.34
N SER A 8 40.50 -5.83 39.42
CA SER A 8 39.73 -6.67 38.50
C SER A 8 39.34 -5.83 37.29
N LYS A 9 39.92 -6.23 36.14
CA LYS A 9 39.74 -5.66 34.81
C LYS A 9 38.26 -5.36 34.53
N ILE A 10 37.96 -4.07 34.35
CA ILE A 10 36.79 -3.62 33.60
C ILE A 10 36.92 -4.22 32.20
N ALA A 11 36.18 -5.29 31.94
CA ALA A 11 35.96 -5.79 30.60
C ALA A 11 35.34 -4.64 29.80
N LYS A 12 36.08 -4.15 28.81
CA LYS A 12 35.60 -3.23 27.76
C LYS A 12 34.28 -3.78 27.21
N GLY A 13 33.16 -3.27 27.71
CA GLY A 13 31.86 -3.44 27.11
C GLY A 13 31.87 -2.71 25.78
N ARG A 14 32.29 -3.39 24.72
CA ARG A 14 31.92 -3.02 23.35
C ARG A 14 30.40 -3.06 23.30
N VAL A 15 29.77 -1.90 23.40
CA VAL A 15 28.36 -1.73 23.06
C VAL A 15 28.28 -1.96 21.56
N LYS A 16 28.08 -3.22 21.15
CA LYS A 16 27.65 -3.53 19.79
C LYS A 16 26.31 -2.81 19.62
N GLY A 17 26.24 -1.83 18.71
CA GLY A 17 24.96 -1.39 18.18
C GLY A 17 24.20 -2.62 17.70
N ASP A 18 22.87 -2.64 17.89
CA ASP A 18 22.01 -3.71 17.40
C ASP A 18 22.48 -4.12 16.02
N GLN A 19 22.80 -5.42 15.82
CA GLN A 19 23.47 -5.89 14.62
C GLN A 19 22.63 -5.56 13.39
N VAL A 20 22.96 -4.45 12.73
CA VAL A 20 22.45 -4.13 11.42
C VAL A 20 23.15 -5.08 10.45
N ASN A 21 22.44 -6.12 10.05
CA ASN A 21 22.94 -7.16 9.16
C ASN A 21 22.06 -7.29 7.91
N VAL A 22 21.40 -6.21 7.50
CA VAL A 22 20.66 -6.19 6.25
C VAL A 22 21.63 -5.77 5.16
N LYS A 23 21.93 -6.68 4.22
CA LYS A 23 22.80 -6.36 3.09
C LYS A 23 22.04 -5.57 2.03
N TRP A 24 22.76 -4.82 1.20
CA TRP A 24 22.16 -4.09 0.08
C TRP A 24 21.36 -5.00 -0.88
N ASP A 25 21.85 -6.22 -1.11
CA ASP A 25 21.22 -7.22 -1.95
C ASP A 25 19.93 -7.81 -1.35
N GLU A 26 19.72 -7.66 -0.04
CA GLU A 26 18.48 -8.08 0.64
C GLU A 26 17.39 -7.02 0.53
N VAL A 27 17.69 -5.82 0.03
CA VAL A 27 16.70 -4.81 -0.36
C VAL A 27 16.27 -5.10 -1.80
N ILE A 28 15.14 -5.79 -1.92
CA ILE A 28 14.58 -6.23 -3.20
C ILE A 28 13.69 -5.14 -3.82
N GLY A 29 13.90 -4.86 -5.11
CA GLY A 29 13.13 -3.87 -5.88
C GLY A 29 13.51 -2.43 -5.55
N MET A 30 12.57 -1.50 -5.72
CA MET A 30 12.71 -0.08 -5.38
C MET A 30 13.96 0.60 -5.98
N GLU A 31 14.28 0.29 -7.24
CA GLU A 31 15.55 0.68 -7.89
C GLU A 31 15.81 2.19 -7.84
N GLU A 32 14.78 3.02 -8.08
CA GLU A 32 14.89 4.48 -7.99
C GLU A 32 15.28 4.93 -6.57
N ALA A 33 14.61 4.40 -5.55
CA ALA A 33 14.94 4.68 -4.15
C ALA A 33 16.34 4.16 -3.77
N LYS A 34 16.77 3.01 -4.30
CA LYS A 34 18.12 2.47 -4.10
C LYS A 34 19.18 3.35 -4.73
N LEU A 35 18.96 3.88 -5.93
CA LEU A 35 19.88 4.81 -6.59
C LEU A 35 20.07 6.08 -5.74
N GLU A 36 18.98 6.70 -5.29
CA GLU A 36 19.07 7.89 -4.43
C GLU A 36 19.71 7.59 -3.06
N ALA A 37 19.39 6.42 -2.47
CA ALA A 37 19.99 5.98 -1.22
C ALA A 37 21.48 5.63 -1.39
N TRP A 38 21.91 5.18 -2.56
CA TRP A 38 23.31 4.90 -2.84
C TRP A 38 24.14 6.19 -2.84
N GLU A 39 23.61 7.28 -3.40
CA GLU A 39 24.27 8.59 -3.28
C GLU A 39 24.47 8.99 -1.80
N VAL A 40 23.49 8.70 -0.93
CA VAL A 40 23.63 8.92 0.51
C VAL A 40 24.77 8.07 1.09
N VAL A 41 24.87 6.79 0.71
CA VAL A 41 25.96 5.91 1.13
C VAL A 41 27.33 6.45 0.68
N GLU A 42 27.45 6.92 -0.57
CA GLU A 42 28.69 7.50 -1.09
C GLU A 42 29.12 8.76 -0.33
N LEU A 43 28.17 9.65 -0.05
CA LEU A 43 28.39 10.87 0.74
C LEU A 43 28.83 10.55 2.18
N LEU A 44 28.29 9.47 2.77
CA LEU A 44 28.66 9.00 4.11
C LEU A 44 30.06 8.36 4.14
N ARG A 45 30.44 7.64 3.08
CA ARG A 45 31.75 6.96 2.98
C ARG A 45 32.91 7.93 2.70
N ASP A 46 32.70 8.98 1.90
CA ASP A 46 33.77 9.95 1.52
C ASP A 46 33.42 11.40 1.87
N HIS A 47 33.25 11.66 3.17
CA HIS A 47 33.00 13.02 3.69
C HIS A 47 34.09 14.03 3.29
N ALA A 48 35.34 13.59 3.21
CA ALA A 48 36.48 14.44 2.86
C ALA A 48 36.41 14.96 1.41
N LYS A 49 35.80 14.21 0.48
CA LYS A 49 35.56 14.67 -0.89
C LYS A 49 34.49 15.76 -0.95
N VAL A 50 33.43 15.65 -0.15
CA VAL A 50 32.37 16.66 -0.06
C VAL A 50 32.94 17.97 0.50
N ASP A 51 33.71 17.90 1.59
CA ASP A 51 34.35 19.07 2.20
C ASP A 51 35.31 19.78 1.25
N ARG A 52 36.10 19.01 0.46
CA ARG A 52 37.09 19.56 -0.49
C ARG A 52 36.47 20.41 -1.60
N ILE A 53 35.24 20.10 -2.00
CA ILE A 53 34.52 20.81 -3.07
C ILE A 53 33.67 21.96 -2.48
N GLY A 54 33.65 22.12 -1.14
CA GLY A 54 32.82 23.10 -0.46
C GLY A 54 31.33 22.70 -0.41
N GLY A 55 31.04 21.42 -0.61
CA GLY A 55 29.69 20.88 -0.48
C GLY A 55 29.19 20.94 0.96
N LYS A 56 27.88 21.13 1.15
CA LYS A 56 27.27 21.06 2.48
C LYS A 56 27.17 19.59 2.91
N VAL A 57 27.50 19.34 4.18
CA VAL A 57 27.36 18.00 4.78
C VAL A 57 25.89 17.63 4.85
N LEU A 58 25.53 16.46 4.32
CA LEU A 58 24.20 15.89 4.45
C LEU A 58 23.89 15.65 5.93
N ARG A 59 22.80 16.22 6.44
CA ARG A 59 22.43 16.11 7.86
C ARG A 59 21.22 15.24 8.10
N GLY A 60 20.33 15.15 7.12
CA GLY A 60 19.20 14.29 7.26
C GLY A 60 18.55 13.88 5.95
N VAL A 61 17.92 12.72 6.02
CA VAL A 61 17.22 12.08 4.92
C VAL A 61 15.83 11.73 5.42
N LEU A 62 14.81 12.04 4.63
CA LEU A 62 13.44 11.61 4.88
C LEU A 62 13.06 10.50 3.90
N LEU A 63 12.74 9.33 4.42
CA LEU A 63 12.13 8.23 3.67
C LEU A 63 10.61 8.38 3.73
N VAL A 64 9.99 8.65 2.59
CA VAL A 64 8.54 8.87 2.47
C VAL A 64 7.92 7.73 1.69
N GLY A 65 6.82 7.16 2.19
CA GLY A 65 6.05 6.20 1.41
C GLY A 65 5.13 5.33 2.25
N PRO A 66 4.31 4.48 1.63
CA PRO A 66 3.36 3.64 2.34
C PRO A 66 4.02 2.68 3.36
N PRO A 67 3.26 2.23 4.38
CA PRO A 67 3.76 1.26 5.35
C PRO A 67 4.13 -0.06 4.67
N GLY A 68 5.10 -0.76 5.26
CA GLY A 68 5.49 -2.10 4.79
C GLY A 68 6.30 -2.15 3.49
N CYS A 69 6.68 -1.01 2.90
CA CYS A 69 7.43 -0.96 1.63
C CYS A 69 8.95 -0.99 1.79
N GLY A 70 9.47 -1.31 2.98
CA GLY A 70 10.91 -1.53 3.18
C GLY A 70 11.73 -0.30 3.59
N LYS A 71 11.13 0.83 3.98
CA LYS A 71 11.85 2.02 4.49
C LYS A 71 12.88 1.67 5.58
N THR A 72 12.47 0.89 6.58
CA THR A 72 13.35 0.44 7.67
C THR A 72 14.44 -0.52 7.18
N TYR A 73 14.16 -1.34 6.15
CA TYR A 73 15.16 -2.21 5.51
C TYR A 73 16.19 -1.39 4.74
N LEU A 74 15.75 -0.38 3.97
CA LEU A 74 16.61 0.53 3.24
C LEU A 74 17.52 1.33 4.19
N ALA A 75 16.98 1.86 5.28
CA ALA A 75 17.77 2.58 6.29
C ALA A 75 18.84 1.68 6.93
N LYS A 76 18.51 0.42 7.22
CA LYS A 76 19.48 -0.58 7.71
C LYS A 76 20.55 -0.90 6.66
N ALA A 77 20.16 -1.07 5.40
CA ALA A 77 21.11 -1.32 4.31
C ALA A 77 22.07 -0.13 4.09
N ILE A 78 21.58 1.11 4.14
CA ILE A 78 22.42 2.33 4.11
C ILE A 78 23.48 2.26 5.22
N ALA A 79 23.08 1.89 6.44
CA ALA A 79 23.99 1.81 7.57
C ALA A 79 25.03 0.69 7.46
N THR A 80 24.61 -0.48 6.98
CA THR A 80 25.51 -1.62 6.71
C THR A 80 26.52 -1.25 5.64
N GLU A 81 26.09 -0.62 4.55
CA GLU A 81 26.98 -0.20 3.47
C GLU A 81 27.90 0.96 3.92
N SER A 82 27.39 1.96 4.63
CA SER A 82 28.25 3.05 5.12
C SER A 82 29.23 2.60 6.23
N ALA A 83 29.08 1.38 6.77
CA ALA A 83 29.85 0.84 7.88
C ALA A 83 29.84 1.76 9.12
N LEU A 84 28.72 2.45 9.35
CA LEU A 84 28.56 3.38 10.47
C LEU A 84 27.68 2.76 11.57
N PRO A 85 27.94 3.10 12.85
CA PRO A 85 27.01 2.78 13.94
C PRO A 85 25.60 3.27 13.64
N PHE A 86 24.60 2.44 13.96
CA PHE A 86 23.19 2.72 13.71
C PHE A 86 22.42 2.74 15.02
N ILE A 87 21.71 3.83 15.28
CA ILE A 87 20.78 3.96 16.40
C ILE A 87 19.37 3.98 15.82
N SER A 88 18.56 2.98 16.15
CA SER A 88 17.15 2.92 15.76
C SER A 88 16.25 3.32 16.92
N VAL A 89 15.27 4.18 16.66
CA VAL A 89 14.21 4.55 17.62
C VAL A 89 12.89 4.71 16.88
N SER A 90 11.76 4.39 17.52
CA SER A 90 10.44 4.74 16.97
C SER A 90 10.02 6.14 17.43
N GLY A 91 9.38 6.89 16.54
CA GLY A 91 8.82 8.21 16.79
C GLY A 91 7.75 8.21 17.88
N SER A 92 7.02 7.10 18.03
CA SER A 92 6.03 6.92 19.09
C SER A 92 6.67 6.81 20.48
N GLU A 93 7.95 6.41 20.58
CA GLU A 93 8.68 6.40 21.86
C GLU A 93 8.93 7.80 22.42
N PHE A 94 8.71 8.85 21.63
CA PHE A 94 8.85 10.23 22.08
C PHE A 94 7.57 10.81 22.70
N ILE A 95 6.44 10.11 22.56
CA ILE A 95 5.14 10.54 23.06
C ILE A 95 4.93 9.92 24.45
N GLU A 96 4.92 10.76 25.48
CA GLU A 96 4.76 10.33 26.86
C GLU A 96 3.78 11.25 27.61
N ILE A 97 3.12 10.71 28.63
CA ILE A 97 2.15 11.47 29.44
C ILE A 97 2.88 12.50 30.33
N PHE A 98 4.15 12.25 30.65
CA PHE A 98 4.94 13.09 31.53
C PHE A 98 5.71 14.17 30.77
N VAL A 99 5.41 15.42 31.10
CA VAL A 99 6.04 16.60 30.49
C VAL A 99 7.57 16.55 30.61
N GLY A 100 8.26 16.71 29.49
CA GLY A 100 9.72 16.83 29.44
C GLY A 100 10.49 15.52 29.31
N THR A 101 9.79 14.37 29.32
CA THR A 101 10.42 13.07 29.10
C THR A 101 10.80 12.85 27.63
N GLY A 102 9.98 13.27 26.67
CA GLY A 102 10.31 13.27 25.24
C GLY A 102 11.59 14.05 24.90
N PRO A 103 11.70 15.36 25.26
CA PRO A 103 12.91 16.15 25.01
C PRO A 103 14.16 15.56 25.68
N ALA A 104 14.03 15.02 26.90
CA ALA A 104 15.16 14.38 27.58
C ALA A 104 15.65 13.12 26.84
N ARG A 105 14.74 12.35 26.24
CA ARG A 105 15.05 11.17 25.42
C ARG A 105 15.76 11.56 24.13
N VAL A 106 15.28 12.59 23.43
CA VAL A 106 15.95 13.18 22.25
C VAL A 106 17.39 13.57 22.58
N ARG A 107 17.61 14.34 23.66
CA ARG A 107 18.96 14.71 24.12
C ARG A 107 19.85 13.50 24.40
N LYS A 108 19.29 12.44 25.00
CA LYS A 108 20.05 11.22 25.31
C LYS A 108 20.49 10.48 24.05
N ILE A 109 19.63 10.39 23.04
CA ILE A 109 19.93 9.77 21.74
C ILE A 109 21.05 10.53 21.03
N PHE A 110 20.93 11.85 20.91
CA PHE A 110 21.95 12.68 20.25
C PHE A 110 23.28 12.67 21.00
N LYS A 111 23.29 12.66 22.34
CA LYS A 111 24.52 12.48 23.12
C LYS A 111 25.18 11.12 22.83
N LYS A 112 24.40 10.05 22.72
CA LYS A 112 24.92 8.71 22.35
C LYS A 112 25.48 8.70 20.92
N ALA A 113 24.77 9.32 19.98
CA ALA A 113 25.23 9.45 18.60
C ALA A 113 26.54 10.25 18.50
N GLN A 114 26.68 11.35 19.27
CA GLN A 114 27.92 12.12 19.36
C GLN A 114 29.09 11.31 19.94
N GLN A 115 28.82 10.45 20.93
CA GLN A 115 29.84 9.54 21.45
C GLN A 115 30.31 8.56 20.38
N PHE A 116 29.39 7.93 19.64
CA PHE A 116 29.76 7.06 18.53
C PHE A 116 30.49 7.81 17.42
N ALA A 117 30.02 8.98 17.01
CA ALA A 117 30.68 9.78 15.98
C ALA A 117 32.12 10.15 16.33
N ARG A 118 32.43 10.37 17.62
CA ARG A 118 33.80 10.65 18.09
C ARG A 118 34.71 9.41 18.10
N VAL A 119 34.15 8.23 18.35
CA VAL A 119 34.93 6.98 18.50
C VAL A 119 35.06 6.22 17.17
N GLU A 120 33.99 6.20 16.38
CA GLU A 120 33.83 5.39 15.17
C GLU A 120 33.83 6.25 13.89
N GLY A 121 34.01 7.58 14.00
CA GLY A 121 34.11 8.50 12.86
C GLY A 121 32.77 8.93 12.25
N GLY A 122 31.65 8.36 12.69
CA GLY A 122 30.30 8.79 12.33
C GLY A 122 29.20 8.01 13.05
N CYS A 123 27.94 8.37 12.83
CA CYS A 123 26.78 7.65 13.36
C CYS A 123 25.52 7.97 12.55
N LEU A 124 24.65 6.98 12.36
CA LEU A 124 23.32 7.16 11.81
C LEU A 124 22.27 7.07 12.92
N ILE A 125 21.32 8.00 12.91
CA ILE A 125 20.14 7.97 13.78
C ILE A 125 18.93 7.72 12.89
N PHE A 126 18.26 6.59 13.06
CA PHE A 126 17.01 6.27 12.37
C PHE A 126 15.82 6.49 13.30
N ILE A 127 14.87 7.31 12.85
CA ILE A 127 13.61 7.59 13.53
C ILE A 127 12.48 7.04 12.64
N ASP A 128 11.94 5.88 13.02
CA ASP A 128 10.74 5.33 12.36
C ASP A 128 9.49 6.10 12.80
N GLU A 129 8.39 6.06 12.03
CA GLU A 129 7.13 6.74 12.37
C GLU A 129 7.33 8.20 12.81
N LEU A 130 8.14 8.96 12.06
CA LEU A 130 8.44 10.35 12.38
C LEU A 130 7.17 11.21 12.45
N ASP A 131 6.13 10.84 11.69
CA ASP A 131 4.80 11.43 11.72
C ASP A 131 4.11 11.30 13.09
N ALA A 132 4.50 10.35 13.95
CA ALA A 132 3.98 10.27 15.31
C ALA A 132 4.41 11.48 16.17
N VAL A 133 5.61 12.01 15.98
CA VAL A 133 6.12 13.17 16.73
C VAL A 133 6.07 14.46 15.91
N GLY A 134 6.26 14.40 14.60
CA GLY A 134 6.52 15.54 13.73
C GLY A 134 5.34 16.14 12.96
N THR A 135 4.08 15.80 13.25
CA THR A 135 2.91 16.40 12.54
C THR A 135 2.79 17.90 12.80
N SER A 136 2.44 18.64 11.75
CA SER A 136 2.16 20.08 11.79
C SER A 136 0.92 20.41 12.63
N ARG A 137 0.84 21.68 13.04
CA ARG A 137 -0.21 22.20 13.92
C ARG A 137 -1.59 22.11 13.26
N THR A 138 -2.39 21.12 13.63
CA THR A 138 -3.84 21.19 13.37
C THR A 138 -4.51 21.92 14.55
N SER A 139 -5.25 22.97 14.22
CA SER A 139 -5.96 23.85 15.15
C SER A 139 -6.86 23.11 16.16
N ASP A 140 -6.69 23.48 17.42
CA ASP A 140 -7.60 23.38 18.58
C ASP A 140 -8.09 22.03 19.13
N LEU A 141 -7.64 21.74 20.36
CA LEU A 141 -8.42 21.35 21.56
C LEU A 141 -7.41 21.28 22.72
N GLY A 142 -7.35 22.31 23.56
CA GLY A 142 -6.30 22.56 24.56
C GLY A 142 -6.06 21.46 25.62
N PHE A 143 -5.33 20.40 25.25
CA PHE A 143 -4.84 19.35 26.15
C PHE A 143 -3.30 19.25 26.12
N GLY A 144 -2.69 19.02 27.29
CA GLY A 144 -1.23 19.06 27.51
C GLY A 144 -0.38 18.07 26.70
N ALA A 145 -0.98 17.05 26.09
CA ALA A 145 -0.27 16.08 25.24
C ALA A 145 0.33 16.73 23.97
N GLN A 146 -0.35 17.72 23.37
CA GLN A 146 0.19 18.43 22.20
C GLN A 146 1.35 19.35 22.58
N THR A 147 1.34 19.92 23.79
CA THR A 147 2.45 20.74 24.30
C THR A 147 3.70 19.90 24.49
N GLU A 148 3.57 18.67 24.99
CA GLU A 148 4.68 17.73 25.14
C GLU A 148 5.29 17.38 23.77
N ARG A 149 4.43 16.99 22.82
CA ARG A 149 4.84 16.68 21.45
C ARG A 149 5.58 17.83 20.79
N ASN A 150 5.06 19.05 20.88
CA ASN A 150 5.70 20.26 20.33
C ASN A 150 7.07 20.53 20.96
N ASN A 151 7.18 20.35 22.28
CA ASN A 151 8.45 20.50 22.98
C ASN A 151 9.47 19.45 22.49
N THR A 152 9.02 18.23 22.21
CA THR A 152 9.89 17.17 21.70
C THR A 152 10.35 17.43 20.26
N VAL A 153 9.47 17.92 19.37
CA VAL A 153 9.86 18.37 18.02
C VAL A 153 10.86 19.52 18.09
N ASN A 154 10.59 20.53 18.90
CA ASN A 154 11.50 21.67 19.06
C ASN A 154 12.88 21.22 19.57
N GLU A 155 12.94 20.28 20.51
CA GLU A 155 14.21 19.72 20.96
C GLU A 155 14.93 18.96 19.84
N LEU A 156 14.20 18.19 19.01
CA LEU A 156 14.79 17.54 17.83
C LEU A 156 15.41 18.58 16.88
N LEU A 157 14.71 19.69 16.60
CA LEU A 157 15.22 20.78 15.78
C LEU A 157 16.50 21.40 16.38
N VAL A 158 16.51 21.68 17.68
CA VAL A 158 17.67 22.21 18.39
C VAL A 158 18.86 21.26 18.31
N GLN A 159 18.63 19.95 18.47
CA GLN A 159 19.71 18.97 18.35
C GLN A 159 20.25 18.85 16.92
N MET A 160 19.39 18.91 15.90
CA MET A 160 19.80 18.88 14.49
C MET A 160 20.62 20.12 14.11
N ASP A 161 20.15 21.33 14.45
CA ASP A 161 20.88 22.57 14.19
C ASP A 161 22.22 22.61 14.96
N GLY A 162 22.26 22.01 16.16
CA GLY A 162 23.48 21.87 16.96
C GLY A 162 24.58 21.02 16.32
N LEU A 163 24.25 20.14 15.36
CA LEU A 163 25.24 19.33 14.64
C LEU A 163 26.14 20.16 13.72
N GLU A 164 25.63 21.28 13.19
CA GLU A 164 26.37 22.17 12.28
C GLU A 164 27.57 22.81 12.97
N SER A 165 27.37 23.29 14.21
CA SER A 165 28.38 24.04 14.96
C SER A 165 29.59 23.18 15.35
N GLN A 166 29.42 21.85 15.44
CA GLN A 166 30.41 20.94 15.99
C GLN A 166 31.03 20.01 14.95
N LYS A 167 30.62 20.12 13.67
CA LYS A 167 31.10 19.30 12.55
C LYS A 167 31.08 17.77 12.82
N TYR A 168 30.11 17.27 13.58
CA TYR A 168 29.96 15.82 13.78
C TYR A 168 29.52 15.15 12.48
N ASN A 169 30.06 13.97 12.14
CA ASN A 169 29.53 13.16 11.04
C ASN A 169 28.32 12.34 11.50
N ILE A 170 27.19 13.02 11.75
CA ILE A 170 25.93 12.40 12.16
C ILE A 170 24.87 12.72 11.11
N VAL A 171 24.16 11.69 10.67
CA VAL A 171 23.03 11.82 9.75
C VAL A 171 21.76 11.24 10.38
N VAL A 172 20.68 12.01 10.32
CA VAL A 172 19.36 11.63 10.83
C VAL A 172 18.50 11.14 9.67
N ILE A 173 18.11 9.88 9.69
CA ILE A 173 17.17 9.30 8.74
C ILE A 173 15.80 9.21 9.41
N GLY A 174 14.83 9.99 8.93
CA GLY A 174 13.44 9.87 9.35
C GLY A 174 12.65 9.01 8.37
N ALA A 175 11.72 8.18 8.84
CA ALA A 175 10.75 7.49 7.99
C ALA A 175 9.32 7.91 8.35
N THR A 176 8.49 8.14 7.33
CA THR A 176 7.06 8.49 7.51
C THR A 176 6.18 7.63 6.61
N ASN A 177 5.01 7.26 7.12
CA ASN A 177 3.95 6.61 6.34
C ASN A 177 2.95 7.63 5.76
N ALA A 178 2.89 8.82 6.34
CA ALA A 178 2.11 9.95 5.85
C ALA A 178 2.89 10.73 4.79
N GLY A 179 2.16 11.47 3.96
CA GLY A 179 2.77 12.45 3.07
C GLY A 179 3.54 13.52 3.84
N GLU A 180 4.55 14.09 3.19
CA GLU A 180 5.44 15.08 3.80
C GLU A 180 4.72 16.36 4.23
N GLU A 181 3.58 16.66 3.61
CA GLU A 181 2.72 17.80 3.93
C GLU A 181 2.15 17.72 5.35
N VAL A 182 2.05 16.51 5.91
CA VAL A 182 1.59 16.29 7.28
C VAL A 182 2.67 16.70 8.29
N LEU A 183 3.95 16.63 7.92
CA LEU A 183 5.06 16.96 8.82
C LEU A 183 5.20 18.49 9.02
N ASP A 184 5.75 18.87 10.17
CA ASP A 184 6.14 20.25 10.46
C ASP A 184 7.17 20.69 9.43
N GLN A 185 6.83 21.73 8.68
CA GLN A 185 7.68 22.31 7.62
C GLN A 185 9.03 22.79 8.15
N ALA A 186 9.17 23.02 9.45
CA ALA A 186 10.45 23.29 10.08
C ALA A 186 11.43 22.09 9.97
N LEU A 187 10.96 20.84 10.04
CA LEU A 187 11.80 19.64 9.91
C LEU A 187 12.38 19.49 8.51
N LEU A 188 11.65 19.96 7.49
CA LEU A 188 11.98 19.79 6.07
C LEU A 188 12.89 20.91 5.52
N ARG A 189 13.32 21.86 6.36
CA ARG A 189 14.18 22.98 5.92
C ARG A 189 15.60 22.51 5.61
N PRO A 190 16.31 23.19 4.68
CA PRO A 190 17.73 22.94 4.40
C PRO A 190 18.58 22.86 5.68
N GLY A 191 19.44 21.84 5.76
CA GLY A 191 20.25 21.54 6.96
C GLY A 191 19.60 20.61 7.98
N ARG A 192 18.33 20.21 7.76
CA ARG A 192 17.60 19.24 8.60
C ARG A 192 17.28 17.98 7.81
N LEU A 193 16.01 17.69 7.51
CA LEU A 193 15.58 16.58 6.65
C LEU A 193 15.36 17.10 5.22
N ASP A 194 16.45 17.54 4.59
CA ASP A 194 16.40 18.24 3.31
C ASP A 194 16.49 17.33 2.10
N ARG A 195 17.08 16.14 2.24
CA ARG A 195 17.03 15.09 1.22
C ARG A 195 15.83 14.18 1.44
N LYS A 196 15.07 13.91 0.38
CA LYS A 196 13.85 13.11 0.42
C LYS A 196 14.02 11.94 -0.54
N ILE A 197 13.68 10.74 -0.09
CA ILE A 197 13.70 9.53 -0.91
C ILE A 197 12.31 8.92 -0.81
N TYR A 198 11.64 8.77 -1.95
CA TYR A 198 10.31 8.17 -2.02
C TYR A 198 10.44 6.66 -2.20
N VAL A 199 9.79 5.91 -1.31
CA VAL A 199 9.76 4.45 -1.32
C VAL A 199 8.31 4.03 -1.59
N ASP A 200 7.99 3.83 -2.86
CA ASP A 200 6.63 3.46 -3.28
C ASP A 200 6.37 1.94 -3.14
N ARG A 201 5.13 1.53 -3.41
CA ARG A 201 4.74 0.12 -3.47
C ARG A 201 5.48 -0.57 -4.62
N PRO A 202 5.84 -1.85 -4.46
CA PRO A 202 6.55 -2.59 -5.50
C PRO A 202 5.66 -2.79 -6.74
N GLY A 203 6.23 -2.54 -7.92
CA GLY A 203 5.63 -2.91 -9.21
C GLY A 203 5.62 -4.42 -9.44
N LEU A 204 5.06 -4.87 -10.58
CA LEU A 204 4.91 -6.30 -10.88
C LEU A 204 6.21 -7.10 -10.78
N GLU A 205 7.28 -6.64 -11.43
CA GLU A 205 8.59 -7.31 -11.42
C GLU A 205 9.18 -7.38 -10.00
N ASP A 206 9.02 -6.32 -9.21
CA ASP A 206 9.49 -6.27 -7.83
C ASP A 206 8.71 -7.25 -6.95
N ARG A 207 7.40 -7.41 -7.16
CA ARG A 207 6.59 -8.41 -6.46
C ARG A 207 7.03 -9.83 -6.80
N GLU A 208 7.34 -10.13 -8.05
CA GLU A 208 7.88 -11.44 -8.45
C GLU A 208 9.19 -11.75 -7.70
N LYS A 209 10.12 -10.78 -7.68
CA LYS A 209 11.37 -10.91 -6.92
C LYS A 209 11.13 -11.06 -5.41
N LEU A 210 10.19 -10.31 -4.85
CA LEU A 210 9.83 -10.38 -3.43
C LEU A 210 9.23 -11.73 -3.07
N PHE A 211 8.29 -12.26 -3.86
CA PHE A 211 7.75 -13.60 -3.65
C PHE A 211 8.86 -14.65 -3.73
N ALA A 212 9.72 -14.60 -4.74
CA ALA A 212 10.84 -15.53 -4.86
C ALA A 212 11.76 -15.47 -3.62
N PHE A 213 12.10 -14.26 -3.16
CA PHE A 213 12.92 -14.03 -1.97
C PHE A 213 12.30 -14.61 -0.69
N TYR A 214 11.01 -14.36 -0.44
CA TYR A 214 10.35 -14.85 0.76
C TYR A 214 10.04 -16.36 0.69
N LEU A 215 9.70 -16.89 -0.49
CA LEU A 215 9.49 -18.33 -0.70
C LEU A 215 10.79 -19.13 -0.52
N ALA A 216 11.96 -18.56 -0.84
CA ALA A 216 13.25 -19.21 -0.58
C ALA A 216 13.54 -19.42 0.91
N LYS A 217 12.86 -18.70 1.82
CA LYS A 217 13.02 -18.83 3.28
C LYS A 217 12.14 -19.95 3.86
N VAL A 218 11.27 -20.56 3.08
CA VAL A 218 10.34 -21.62 3.50
C VAL A 218 10.43 -22.82 2.55
N LYS A 219 10.07 -24.01 3.03
CA LYS A 219 10.02 -25.20 2.17
C LYS A 219 8.79 -25.14 1.27
N THR A 220 8.99 -24.97 -0.02
CA THR A 220 7.94 -24.74 -1.02
C THR A 220 7.99 -25.78 -2.12
N ASP A 221 6.84 -26.03 -2.74
CA ASP A 221 6.75 -26.83 -3.94
C ASP A 221 7.39 -26.07 -5.13
N PRO A 222 8.38 -26.65 -5.82
CA PRO A 222 9.01 -26.01 -6.98
C PRO A 222 8.05 -25.71 -8.14
N SER A 223 6.86 -26.33 -8.18
CA SER A 223 5.87 -26.10 -9.23
C SER A 223 5.06 -24.81 -9.05
N ILE A 224 5.30 -24.03 -8.00
CA ILE A 224 4.57 -22.78 -7.73
C ILE A 224 4.94 -21.73 -8.78
N ASP A 225 3.93 -21.30 -9.54
CA ASP A 225 4.06 -20.15 -10.44
C ASP A 225 4.01 -18.83 -9.66
N VAL A 226 5.18 -18.24 -9.41
CA VAL A 226 5.35 -16.97 -8.70
C VAL A 226 4.73 -15.80 -9.47
N ALA A 227 4.82 -15.80 -10.80
CA ALA A 227 4.31 -14.70 -11.63
C ALA A 227 2.79 -14.53 -11.47
N ARG A 228 2.07 -15.65 -11.33
CA ARG A 228 0.63 -15.64 -11.08
C ARG A 228 0.27 -14.96 -9.75
N PHE A 229 1.02 -15.23 -8.68
CA PHE A 229 0.78 -14.58 -7.38
C PHE A 229 1.17 -13.10 -7.39
N ALA A 230 2.23 -12.73 -8.11
CA ALA A 230 2.62 -11.33 -8.28
C ALA A 230 1.53 -10.50 -9.00
N ARG A 231 0.93 -11.04 -10.07
CA ARG A 231 -0.23 -10.43 -10.76
C ARG A 231 -1.48 -10.37 -9.89
N ARG A 232 -1.65 -11.33 -8.97
CA ARG A 232 -2.77 -11.32 -8.02
C ARG A 232 -2.52 -10.41 -6.81
N SER A 233 -1.33 -9.88 -6.65
CA SER A 233 -0.93 -9.08 -5.49
C SER A 233 -0.72 -7.60 -5.83
N VAL A 234 -1.50 -7.06 -6.77
CA VAL A 234 -1.43 -5.64 -7.16
C VAL A 234 -1.58 -4.76 -5.92
N TRP A 235 -0.77 -3.70 -5.85
CA TRP A 235 -0.74 -2.77 -4.72
C TRP A 235 -0.35 -3.35 -3.34
N LYS A 236 0.10 -4.61 -3.25
CA LYS A 236 0.62 -5.18 -1.99
C LYS A 236 2.03 -4.68 -1.70
N SER A 237 2.29 -4.34 -0.44
CA SER A 237 3.63 -3.99 0.03
C SER A 237 4.54 -5.22 0.19
N ALA A 238 5.84 -5.01 0.35
CA ALA A 238 6.78 -6.10 0.65
C ALA A 238 6.39 -6.84 1.94
N ALA A 239 5.94 -6.11 2.97
CA ALA A 239 5.45 -6.71 4.22
C ALA A 239 4.16 -7.52 4.03
N ASP A 240 3.26 -7.10 3.13
CA ASP A 240 2.06 -7.87 2.80
C ASP A 240 2.43 -9.20 2.13
N ILE A 241 3.39 -9.18 1.20
CA ILE A 241 3.91 -10.38 0.52
C ILE A 241 4.58 -11.32 1.52
N GLU A 242 5.41 -10.78 2.42
CA GLU A 242 5.99 -11.56 3.52
C GLU A 242 4.90 -12.23 4.38
N ASN A 243 3.83 -11.49 4.68
CA ASN A 243 2.72 -11.99 5.47
C ASN A 243 1.93 -13.08 4.73
N ILE A 244 1.72 -12.95 3.42
CA ILE A 244 1.10 -14.00 2.58
C ILE A 244 1.91 -15.29 2.65
N VAL A 245 3.24 -15.22 2.49
CA VAL A 245 4.11 -16.39 2.57
C VAL A 245 4.08 -17.01 3.97
N LYS A 246 4.15 -16.21 5.04
CA LYS A 246 4.04 -16.68 6.43
C LYS A 246 2.71 -17.38 6.69
N GLU A 247 1.61 -16.79 6.29
CA GLU A 247 0.27 -17.37 6.47
C GLU A 247 0.13 -18.68 5.68
N SER A 248 0.70 -18.77 4.47
CA SER A 248 0.69 -20.01 3.69
C SER A 248 1.44 -21.15 4.40
N ALA A 249 2.56 -20.85 5.06
CA ALA A 249 3.30 -21.82 5.87
C ALA A 249 2.51 -22.28 7.10
N LEU A 250 1.75 -21.37 7.74
CA LEU A 250 0.85 -21.72 8.83
C LEU A 250 -0.30 -22.64 8.36
N ILE A 251 -0.88 -22.37 7.19
CA ILE A 251 -1.93 -23.20 6.60
C ILE A 251 -1.38 -24.60 6.27
N ALA A 252 -0.20 -24.68 5.64
CA ALA A 252 0.45 -25.94 5.34
C ALA A 252 0.72 -26.75 6.62
N THR A 253 1.26 -26.10 7.66
CA THR A 253 1.53 -26.71 8.97
C THR A 253 0.25 -27.22 9.63
N ARG A 254 -0.82 -26.42 9.63
CA ARG A 254 -2.13 -26.81 10.18
C ARG A 254 -2.70 -28.03 9.47
N ASN A 255 -2.47 -28.13 8.16
CA ASN A 255 -2.89 -29.25 7.33
C ASN A 255 -1.88 -30.41 7.35
N LYS A 256 -0.89 -30.39 8.26
CA LYS A 256 0.15 -31.42 8.44
C LYS A 256 0.96 -31.71 7.16
N ARG A 257 1.20 -30.68 6.35
CA ARG A 257 2.05 -30.77 5.15
C ARG A 257 3.45 -30.26 5.44
N GLU A 258 4.44 -30.86 4.79
CA GLU A 258 5.86 -30.50 4.93
C GLU A 258 6.30 -29.41 3.95
N LEU A 259 5.56 -29.26 2.83
CA LEU A 259 5.81 -28.27 1.78
C LEU A 259 4.61 -27.33 1.65
N VAL A 260 4.89 -26.05 1.46
CA VAL A 260 3.91 -25.05 1.03
C VAL A 260 3.59 -25.29 -0.45
N THR A 261 2.31 -25.44 -0.76
CA THR A 261 1.82 -25.68 -2.13
C THR A 261 1.14 -24.43 -2.70
N PHE A 262 0.84 -24.44 -4.00
CA PHE A 262 0.03 -23.41 -4.65
C PHE A 262 -1.29 -23.12 -3.89
N LYS A 263 -1.98 -24.18 -3.43
CA LYS A 263 -3.23 -24.05 -2.71
C LYS A 263 -3.08 -23.30 -1.38
N ASP A 264 -1.96 -23.50 -0.67
CA ASP A 264 -1.71 -22.80 0.59
C ASP A 264 -1.51 -21.30 0.38
N LEU A 265 -0.78 -20.92 -0.66
CA LEU A 265 -0.58 -19.53 -1.04
C LEU A 265 -1.89 -18.88 -1.49
N SER A 266 -2.69 -19.57 -2.32
CA SER A 266 -4.00 -19.08 -2.74
C SER A 266 -4.94 -18.90 -1.53
N ASP A 267 -5.03 -19.89 -0.64
CA ASP A 267 -5.85 -19.80 0.58
C ASP A 267 -5.34 -18.72 1.57
N ALA A 268 -4.02 -18.47 1.63
CA ALA A 268 -3.43 -17.41 2.44
C ALA A 268 -3.78 -16.02 1.91
N LEU A 269 -3.61 -15.81 0.61
CA LEU A 269 -3.96 -14.57 -0.07
C LEU A 269 -5.46 -14.27 0.09
N ASP A 270 -6.30 -15.26 -0.19
CA ASP A 270 -7.74 -15.22 0.05
C ASP A 270 -8.09 -14.80 1.49
N ARG A 271 -7.40 -15.38 2.48
CA ARG A 271 -7.68 -15.12 3.89
C ARG A 271 -7.30 -13.69 4.28
N ILE A 272 -6.21 -13.17 3.75
CA ILE A 272 -5.76 -11.80 4.00
C ILE A 272 -6.72 -10.79 3.35
N GLU A 273 -7.16 -11.07 2.12
CA GLU A 273 -8.01 -10.15 1.34
C GLU A 273 -9.47 -10.22 1.76
N LEU A 274 -10.04 -11.42 1.76
CA LEU A 274 -11.48 -11.65 1.92
C LEU A 274 -11.84 -12.01 3.36
N GLY A 275 -10.86 -12.41 4.18
CA GLY A 275 -11.10 -12.93 5.52
C GLY A 275 -11.39 -14.44 5.54
N PHE A 276 -11.74 -14.92 6.74
CA PHE A 276 -11.99 -16.34 6.98
C PHE A 276 -13.27 -16.84 6.29
N LYS A 277 -13.16 -18.02 5.67
CA LYS A 277 -14.31 -18.80 5.17
C LYS A 277 -15.26 -19.10 6.33
N ARG A 278 -16.54 -18.76 6.18
CA ARG A 278 -17.62 -19.09 7.13
C ARG A 278 -18.62 -20.00 6.45
N LYS A 279 -18.81 -21.21 7.01
CA LYS A 279 -19.87 -22.11 6.56
C LYS A 279 -21.21 -21.66 7.14
N ARG A 280 -21.89 -20.75 6.45
CA ARG A 280 -23.29 -20.41 6.76
C ARG A 280 -24.19 -21.52 6.19
N LYS A 281 -25.21 -21.92 6.96
CA LYS A 281 -26.27 -22.79 6.41
C LYS A 281 -27.15 -21.91 5.52
N MET A 282 -27.23 -22.27 4.25
CA MET A 282 -28.05 -21.60 3.25
C MET A 282 -29.03 -22.60 2.65
N THR A 283 -30.21 -22.12 2.30
CA THR A 283 -31.16 -22.85 1.49
C THR A 283 -30.62 -23.04 0.07
N GLU A 284 -31.20 -24.00 -0.66
CA GLU A 284 -30.81 -24.25 -2.05
C GLU A 284 -31.14 -23.05 -2.95
N ASP A 285 -32.25 -22.36 -2.71
CA ASP A 285 -32.63 -21.15 -3.45
C ASP A 285 -31.65 -20.00 -3.21
N GLU A 286 -31.26 -19.75 -1.94
CA GLU A 286 -30.25 -18.74 -1.61
C GLU A 286 -28.92 -19.04 -2.31
N ARG A 287 -28.46 -20.29 -2.28
CA ARG A 287 -27.22 -20.69 -2.99
C ARG A 287 -27.33 -20.48 -4.49
N ARG A 288 -28.48 -20.80 -5.09
CA ARG A 288 -28.73 -20.62 -6.52
C ARG A 288 -28.73 -19.14 -6.91
N ARG A 289 -29.33 -18.27 -6.09
CA ARG A 289 -29.32 -16.82 -6.29
C ARG A 289 -27.91 -16.26 -6.22
N ILE A 290 -27.15 -16.64 -5.20
CA ILE A 290 -25.74 -16.20 -5.06
C ILE A 290 -24.90 -16.69 -6.25
N ALA A 291 -25.03 -17.95 -6.65
CA ALA A 291 -24.28 -18.46 -7.80
C ALA A 291 -24.61 -17.71 -9.10
N CYS A 292 -25.88 -17.36 -9.32
CA CYS A 292 -26.30 -16.54 -10.45
C CYS A 292 -25.78 -15.10 -10.36
N HIS A 293 -25.79 -14.51 -9.15
CA HIS A 293 -25.28 -13.18 -8.88
C HIS A 293 -23.77 -13.10 -9.19
N GLU A 294 -22.97 -14.01 -8.64
CA GLU A 294 -21.53 -14.08 -8.92
C GLU A 294 -21.25 -14.36 -10.40
N ALA A 295 -22.03 -15.26 -11.04
CA ALA A 295 -21.89 -15.52 -12.47
C ALA A 295 -22.14 -14.27 -13.32
N GLY A 296 -23.08 -13.40 -12.91
CA GLY A 296 -23.30 -12.09 -13.52
C GLY A 296 -22.05 -11.22 -13.49
N HIS A 297 -21.40 -11.10 -12.32
CA HIS A 297 -20.14 -10.37 -12.20
C HIS A 297 -19.03 -10.96 -13.07
N ILE A 298 -18.88 -12.29 -13.11
CA ILE A 298 -17.85 -12.97 -13.91
C ILE A 298 -18.01 -12.61 -15.40
N VAL A 299 -19.20 -12.84 -15.96
CA VAL A 299 -19.47 -12.67 -17.39
C VAL A 299 -19.30 -11.22 -17.80
N VAL A 300 -19.89 -10.29 -17.04
CA VAL A 300 -19.81 -8.85 -17.36
C VAL A 300 -18.38 -8.35 -17.25
N THR A 301 -17.67 -8.70 -16.17
CA THR A 301 -16.29 -8.26 -15.97
C THR A 301 -15.39 -8.80 -17.07
N TYR A 302 -15.46 -10.10 -17.38
CA TYR A 302 -14.59 -10.71 -18.38
C TYR A 302 -14.85 -10.17 -19.80
N LEU A 303 -16.10 -9.92 -20.17
CA LEU A 303 -16.41 -9.50 -21.54
C LEU A 303 -16.28 -7.99 -21.77
N LEU A 304 -16.58 -7.16 -20.76
CA LEU A 304 -16.63 -5.70 -20.94
C LEU A 304 -15.45 -4.94 -20.35
N HIS A 305 -14.77 -5.51 -19.36
CA HIS A 305 -13.74 -4.76 -18.65
C HIS A 305 -12.44 -4.68 -19.48
N PRO A 306 -11.86 -3.49 -19.71
CA PRO A 306 -10.71 -3.38 -20.62
C PRO A 306 -9.37 -3.81 -20.01
N THR A 307 -9.30 -3.94 -18.67
CA THR A 307 -8.02 -4.01 -17.93
C THR A 307 -8.03 -5.00 -16.76
N ASP A 308 -9.07 -5.00 -15.93
CA ASP A 308 -9.27 -6.00 -14.88
C ASP A 308 -9.55 -7.39 -15.42
N ASP A 309 -8.95 -8.38 -14.77
CA ASP A 309 -9.17 -9.79 -14.99
C ASP A 309 -9.86 -10.48 -13.81
N VAL A 310 -10.54 -11.60 -14.08
CA VAL A 310 -11.30 -12.34 -13.06
C VAL A 310 -10.44 -13.48 -12.53
N PHE A 311 -9.79 -13.27 -11.38
CA PHE A 311 -8.84 -14.25 -10.84
C PHE A 311 -9.52 -15.36 -10.04
N LYS A 312 -10.66 -15.07 -9.41
CA LYS A 312 -11.36 -16.02 -8.55
C LYS A 312 -12.83 -15.68 -8.42
N ALA A 313 -13.66 -16.71 -8.32
CA ALA A 313 -15.06 -16.60 -7.93
C ALA A 313 -15.39 -17.59 -6.82
N SER A 314 -16.27 -17.22 -5.89
CA SER A 314 -16.68 -18.08 -4.79
C SER A 314 -18.10 -17.75 -4.32
N ILE A 315 -18.87 -18.80 -3.99
CA ILE A 315 -20.15 -18.67 -3.28
C ILE A 315 -20.04 -19.05 -1.79
N ILE A 316 -18.81 -19.07 -1.26
CA ILE A 316 -18.55 -19.34 0.15
C ILE A 316 -18.51 -18.00 0.89
N SER A 317 -19.36 -17.87 1.91
CA SER A 317 -19.44 -16.64 2.70
C SER A 317 -18.11 -16.31 3.39
N ARG A 318 -17.73 -15.03 3.31
CA ARG A 318 -16.55 -14.45 3.96
C ARG A 318 -16.91 -13.10 4.54
N ARG A 319 -16.61 -12.88 5.81
CA ARG A 319 -17.09 -11.70 6.59
C ARG A 319 -18.62 -11.54 6.42
N ASP A 320 -19.04 -10.44 5.82
CA ASP A 320 -20.43 -10.08 5.56
C ASP A 320 -20.88 -10.42 4.14
N ALA A 321 -19.94 -10.76 3.24
CA ALA A 321 -20.24 -11.20 1.89
C ALA A 321 -20.70 -12.67 1.86
N LEU A 322 -21.68 -12.97 1.00
CA LEU A 322 -22.24 -14.31 0.81
C LEU A 322 -21.59 -15.06 -0.37
N GLY A 323 -21.13 -14.31 -1.38
CA GLY A 323 -20.22 -14.73 -2.43
C GLY A 323 -19.25 -13.59 -2.76
N VAL A 324 -18.30 -13.85 -3.66
CA VAL A 324 -17.38 -12.84 -4.17
C VAL A 324 -16.79 -13.24 -5.52
N VAL A 325 -16.74 -12.29 -6.44
CA VAL A 325 -15.87 -12.30 -7.61
C VAL A 325 -14.71 -11.34 -7.38
N TYR A 326 -13.50 -11.89 -7.32
CA TYR A 326 -12.29 -11.11 -7.18
C TYR A 326 -11.74 -10.79 -8.57
N HIS A 327 -11.85 -9.51 -8.95
CA HIS A 327 -11.28 -8.98 -10.18
C HIS A 327 -10.40 -7.77 -9.91
N GLN A 328 -9.31 -7.64 -10.67
CA GLN A 328 -8.41 -6.49 -10.60
C GLN A 328 -7.52 -6.42 -11.85
N PRO A 329 -6.82 -5.31 -12.11
CA PRO A 329 -5.80 -5.25 -13.16
C PRO A 329 -4.70 -6.30 -12.99
N ARG A 330 -3.96 -6.60 -14.07
CA ARG A 330 -2.76 -7.44 -13.98
C ARG A 330 -1.50 -6.67 -13.53
N GLU A 331 -1.55 -5.35 -13.60
CA GLU A 331 -0.47 -4.42 -13.27
C GLU A 331 -1.01 -3.14 -12.63
N GLU A 332 -0.14 -2.37 -11.95
CA GLU A 332 -0.49 -1.09 -11.35
C GLU A 332 -0.94 -0.08 -12.41
N LEU A 333 -2.16 0.45 -12.26
CA LEU A 333 -2.68 1.51 -13.09
C LEU A 333 -2.83 2.79 -12.28
N PHE A 334 -2.15 3.85 -12.70
CA PHE A 334 -2.16 5.15 -12.03
C PHE A 334 -3.25 6.10 -12.54
N THR A 335 -3.90 5.76 -13.66
CA THR A 335 -5.00 6.56 -14.24
C THR A 335 -6.16 5.64 -14.63
N SER A 336 -7.36 6.20 -14.66
CA SER A 336 -8.57 5.49 -15.06
C SER A 336 -9.29 6.25 -16.17
N SER A 337 -9.50 5.60 -17.30
CA SER A 337 -10.22 6.17 -18.43
C SER A 337 -11.74 6.10 -18.21
N ARG A 338 -12.50 6.94 -18.93
CA ARG A 338 -13.97 6.86 -18.95
C ARG A 338 -14.47 5.43 -19.23
N THR A 339 -13.83 4.73 -20.16
CA THR A 339 -14.17 3.34 -20.50
C THR A 339 -13.98 2.39 -19.33
N ARG A 340 -12.87 2.52 -18.58
CA ARG A 340 -12.61 1.70 -17.39
C ARG A 340 -13.63 1.98 -16.28
N ILE A 341 -13.93 3.25 -16.00
CA ILE A 341 -14.91 3.60 -14.95
C ILE A 341 -16.31 3.08 -15.32
N LEU A 342 -16.74 3.24 -16.57
CA LEU A 342 -18.00 2.66 -17.04
C LEU A 342 -18.01 1.13 -16.93
N ALA A 343 -16.89 0.46 -17.23
CA ALA A 343 -16.79 -0.98 -17.08
C ALA A 343 -16.86 -1.42 -15.61
N ASN A 344 -16.27 -0.67 -14.67
CA ASN A 344 -16.42 -0.93 -13.23
C ASN A 344 -17.88 -0.81 -12.78
N ILE A 345 -18.59 0.22 -13.25
CA ILE A 345 -20.02 0.40 -12.97
C ILE A 345 -20.81 -0.79 -13.50
N LYS A 346 -20.55 -1.21 -14.75
CA LYS A 346 -21.22 -2.37 -15.36
C LYS A 346 -20.92 -3.66 -14.61
N ALA A 347 -19.66 -3.90 -14.25
CA ALA A 347 -19.23 -5.05 -13.48
C ALA A 347 -19.95 -5.13 -12.13
N ALA A 348 -20.04 -4.02 -11.39
CA ALA A 348 -20.81 -3.95 -10.14
C ALA A 348 -22.30 -4.26 -10.38
N LEU A 349 -22.91 -3.73 -11.44
CA LEU A 349 -24.33 -3.98 -11.74
C LEU A 349 -24.61 -5.40 -12.27
N GLY A 350 -23.58 -6.20 -12.56
CA GLY A 350 -23.70 -7.54 -13.14
C GLY A 350 -24.56 -8.50 -12.31
N GLY A 351 -24.32 -8.56 -11.00
CA GLY A 351 -25.07 -9.44 -10.09
C GLY A 351 -26.56 -9.10 -10.02
N TYR A 352 -26.89 -7.81 -9.84
CA TYR A 352 -28.27 -7.33 -9.83
C TYR A 352 -29.04 -7.70 -11.12
N VAL A 353 -28.43 -7.45 -12.29
CA VAL A 353 -29.08 -7.72 -13.57
C VAL A 353 -29.25 -9.22 -13.79
N ALA A 354 -28.26 -10.04 -13.42
CA ALA A 354 -28.36 -11.49 -13.49
C ALA A 354 -29.51 -12.03 -12.63
N GLU A 355 -29.62 -11.56 -11.37
CA GLU A 355 -30.73 -11.94 -10.49
C GLU A 355 -32.09 -11.57 -11.09
N LYS A 356 -32.23 -10.33 -11.58
CA LYS A 356 -33.46 -9.84 -12.17
C LYS A 356 -33.88 -10.66 -13.40
N LEU A 357 -32.93 -11.05 -14.24
CA LEU A 357 -33.20 -11.84 -15.45
C LEU A 357 -33.63 -13.28 -15.14
N LYS A 358 -33.05 -13.91 -14.12
CA LYS A 358 -33.29 -15.32 -13.81
C LYS A 358 -34.41 -15.56 -12.80
N PHE A 359 -34.66 -14.63 -11.88
CA PHE A 359 -35.61 -14.80 -10.77
C PHE A 359 -36.74 -13.76 -10.73
N GLU A 360 -36.77 -12.83 -11.68
CA GLU A 360 -37.73 -11.70 -11.74
C GLU A 360 -37.79 -10.86 -10.45
N SER A 361 -36.78 -11.00 -9.59
CA SER A 361 -36.64 -10.35 -8.29
C SER A 361 -35.15 -10.22 -7.94
N THR A 362 -34.84 -9.37 -6.97
CA THR A 362 -33.48 -9.17 -6.45
C THR A 362 -33.47 -9.35 -4.93
N SER A 363 -32.31 -9.62 -4.36
CA SER A 363 -32.06 -9.61 -2.91
C SER A 363 -31.49 -8.28 -2.42
N ASP A 364 -31.27 -8.15 -1.11
CA ASP A 364 -30.53 -7.06 -0.47
C ASP A 364 -29.00 -7.17 -0.62
N GLY A 365 -28.50 -8.30 -1.14
CA GLY A 365 -27.07 -8.55 -1.38
C GLY A 365 -26.41 -7.57 -2.36
N VAL A 366 -27.20 -6.94 -3.24
CA VAL A 366 -26.75 -5.96 -4.25
C VAL A 366 -26.37 -4.58 -3.66
N ALA A 367 -26.55 -4.36 -2.36
CA ALA A 367 -26.38 -3.05 -1.74
C ALA A 367 -24.94 -2.51 -1.89
N ALA A 368 -23.93 -3.36 -1.71
CA ALA A 368 -22.52 -2.98 -1.87
C ALA A 368 -22.19 -2.63 -3.33
N ASP A 369 -22.75 -3.38 -4.28
CA ASP A 369 -22.56 -3.13 -5.70
C ASP A 369 -23.16 -1.80 -6.14
N PHE A 370 -24.39 -1.51 -5.69
CA PHE A 370 -25.02 -0.21 -5.96
C PHE A 370 -24.25 0.94 -5.34
N HIS A 371 -23.73 0.77 -4.12
CA HIS A 371 -22.89 1.79 -3.50
C HIS A 371 -21.63 2.07 -4.35
N ASN A 372 -20.92 1.03 -4.76
CA ASN A 372 -19.73 1.15 -5.61
C ASN A 372 -20.05 1.79 -6.96
N ALA A 373 -21.10 1.32 -7.64
CA ALA A 373 -21.56 1.87 -8.92
C ALA A 373 -21.95 3.35 -8.79
N MET A 374 -22.68 3.72 -7.73
CA MET A 374 -23.12 5.09 -7.47
C MET A 374 -21.94 6.02 -7.21
N ILE A 375 -20.96 5.62 -6.39
CA ILE A 375 -19.76 6.44 -6.15
C ILE A 375 -19.01 6.70 -7.45
N GLN A 376 -18.81 5.67 -8.28
CA GLN A 376 -18.10 5.81 -9.55
C GLN A 376 -18.86 6.73 -10.52
N ALA A 377 -20.17 6.52 -10.68
CA ALA A 377 -21.02 7.37 -11.53
C ALA A 377 -21.04 8.82 -11.04
N HIS A 378 -21.13 9.03 -9.73
CA HIS A 378 -21.06 10.35 -9.11
C HIS A 378 -19.72 11.02 -9.42
N GLN A 379 -18.60 10.35 -9.21
CA GLN A 379 -17.26 10.89 -9.50
C GLN A 379 -17.10 11.25 -10.98
N MET A 380 -17.61 10.42 -11.90
CA MET A 380 -17.58 10.72 -13.33
C MET A 380 -18.21 12.08 -13.65
N VAL A 381 -19.37 12.37 -13.07
CA VAL A 381 -20.16 13.57 -13.37
C VAL A 381 -19.69 14.77 -12.54
N TRP A 382 -19.52 14.59 -11.23
CA TRP A 382 -19.28 15.67 -10.28
C TRP A 382 -17.83 16.12 -10.21
N ARG A 383 -16.87 15.27 -10.58
CA ARG A 383 -15.43 15.58 -10.42
C ARG A 383 -14.63 15.54 -11.70
N LEU A 384 -14.93 14.58 -12.57
CA LEU A 384 -14.06 14.24 -13.70
C LEU A 384 -14.51 14.83 -15.04
N GLY A 385 -15.68 15.48 -15.09
CA GLY A 385 -16.24 16.00 -16.34
C GLY A 385 -16.50 14.92 -17.40
N MET A 386 -16.75 13.68 -16.96
CA MET A 386 -16.98 12.51 -17.83
C MET A 386 -18.47 12.24 -18.10
N GLY A 387 -19.32 13.21 -17.77
CA GLY A 387 -20.74 13.21 -18.06
C GLY A 387 -21.08 13.21 -19.56
N MET A 388 -22.33 12.93 -19.89
CA MET A 388 -22.92 13.00 -21.22
C MET A 388 -23.32 14.43 -21.64
N ASN A 389 -23.63 15.32 -20.68
CA ASN A 389 -24.22 16.64 -20.94
C ASN A 389 -23.18 17.76 -21.11
N GLY A 390 -21.89 17.43 -21.14
CA GLY A 390 -20.80 18.39 -21.39
C GLY A 390 -20.41 19.27 -20.19
N TYR A 391 -20.87 18.94 -18.99
CA TYR A 391 -20.39 19.57 -17.76
C TYR A 391 -18.93 19.19 -17.48
N ILE A 392 -18.08 20.18 -17.23
CA ILE A 392 -16.63 20.02 -17.01
C ILE A 392 -16.24 20.77 -15.72
N GLY A 393 -15.57 20.07 -14.82
CA GLY A 393 -15.01 20.65 -13.60
C GLY A 393 -15.14 19.74 -12.38
N ASP A 394 -14.47 20.13 -11.30
CA ASP A 394 -14.67 19.55 -9.98
C ASP A 394 -15.72 20.39 -9.22
N TYR A 395 -16.96 19.92 -9.25
CA TYR A 395 -18.09 20.55 -8.58
C TYR A 395 -18.07 20.30 -7.07
N GLU A 396 -17.43 19.21 -6.60
CA GLU A 396 -17.25 18.95 -5.16
C GLU A 396 -16.32 19.97 -4.52
N ALA A 397 -15.36 20.53 -5.26
CA ALA A 397 -14.51 21.62 -4.76
C ALA A 397 -15.29 22.87 -4.31
N LEU A 398 -16.54 23.01 -4.77
CA LEU A 398 -17.45 24.11 -4.42
C LEU A 398 -18.42 23.74 -3.29
N LEU A 399 -18.58 22.45 -2.97
CA LEU A 399 -19.34 21.95 -1.83
C LEU A 399 -18.48 22.05 -0.56
N SER A 400 -18.50 23.20 0.11
CA SER A 400 -17.92 23.42 1.44
C SER A 400 -16.55 22.79 1.68
N SER A 401 -15.50 23.50 1.23
CA SER A 401 -14.09 23.43 1.66
C SER A 401 -13.68 22.21 2.49
N TRP A 402 -12.94 21.29 1.87
CA TRP A 402 -12.25 20.18 2.53
C TRP A 402 -11.19 20.61 3.58
N ALA A 403 -10.96 21.92 3.77
CA ALA A 403 -9.91 22.44 4.63
C ALA A 403 -10.31 23.57 5.60
N PHE A 404 -11.56 24.05 5.64
CA PHE A 404 -11.91 25.12 6.58
C PHE A 404 -13.32 24.95 7.16
N ARG A 405 -13.37 24.46 8.40
CA ARG A 405 -14.50 24.63 9.31
C ARG A 405 -14.62 26.09 9.70
N SER A 406 -15.03 26.95 8.77
CA SER A 406 -15.68 28.21 9.09
C SER A 406 -17.15 28.06 8.74
N SER A 407 -17.94 27.90 9.78
CA SER A 407 -19.37 28.18 9.81
C SER A 407 -19.74 29.31 8.84
N SER A 408 -20.74 29.06 7.98
CA SER A 408 -21.48 30.04 7.16
C SER A 408 -21.06 30.35 5.71
N THR A 409 -20.25 29.52 5.03
CA THR A 409 -20.26 29.54 3.55
C THR A 409 -21.22 28.49 3.03
N GLY A 410 -22.41 28.93 2.65
CA GLY A 410 -23.43 28.09 2.04
C GLY A 410 -22.94 27.40 0.77
N ASP A 411 -23.66 26.37 0.38
CA ASP A 411 -23.46 25.62 -0.85
C ASP A 411 -23.32 26.59 -2.05
N ARG A 412 -22.15 26.58 -2.70
CA ARG A 412 -21.86 27.48 -3.82
C ARG A 412 -22.44 26.98 -5.15
N LEU A 413 -23.03 25.78 -5.17
CA LEU A 413 -23.77 25.27 -6.32
C LEU A 413 -25.24 25.65 -6.23
N SER A 414 -25.80 26.10 -7.36
CA SER A 414 -27.25 26.24 -7.49
C SER A 414 -27.93 24.88 -7.40
N ASP A 415 -29.12 24.81 -6.79
CA ASP A 415 -29.89 23.56 -6.69
C ASP A 415 -30.22 22.98 -8.08
N LYS A 416 -30.46 23.85 -9.06
CA LYS A 416 -30.65 23.46 -10.47
C LYS A 416 -29.42 22.77 -11.05
N THR A 417 -28.21 23.19 -10.68
CA THR A 417 -26.98 22.50 -11.11
C THR A 417 -26.89 21.13 -10.46
N LYS A 418 -27.17 21.02 -9.15
CA LYS A 418 -27.13 19.75 -8.42
C LYS A 418 -28.14 18.75 -8.97
N GLU A 419 -29.37 19.21 -9.24
CA GLU A 419 -30.42 18.40 -9.84
C GLU A 419 -29.97 17.82 -11.18
N ARG A 420 -29.40 18.65 -12.07
CA ARG A 420 -28.86 18.18 -13.36
C ARG A 420 -27.72 17.17 -13.21
N LEU A 421 -26.78 17.42 -12.30
CA LEU A 421 -25.66 16.48 -12.04
C LEU A 421 -26.18 15.14 -11.48
N ASN A 422 -27.21 15.19 -10.63
CA ASN A 422 -27.87 14.00 -10.07
C ASN A 422 -28.64 13.21 -11.15
N GLU A 423 -29.44 13.89 -11.98
CA GLU A 423 -30.14 13.29 -13.11
C GLU A 423 -29.17 12.57 -14.05
N GLU A 424 -28.05 13.22 -14.35
CA GLU A 424 -27.01 12.66 -15.20
C GLU A 424 -26.31 11.44 -14.58
N THR A 425 -26.05 11.49 -13.27
CA THR A 425 -25.53 10.33 -12.53
C THR A 425 -26.49 9.13 -12.65
N HIS A 426 -27.80 9.37 -12.51
CA HIS A 426 -28.82 8.34 -12.65
C HIS A 426 -28.93 7.82 -14.10
N LEU A 427 -28.77 8.70 -15.11
CA LEU A 427 -28.75 8.31 -16.52
C LEU A 427 -27.60 7.36 -16.85
N ILE A 428 -26.39 7.63 -16.33
CA ILE A 428 -25.23 6.74 -16.51
C ILE A 428 -25.53 5.35 -15.95
N LEU A 429 -26.04 5.26 -14.72
CA LEU A 429 -26.41 3.98 -14.10
C LEU A 429 -27.48 3.25 -14.90
N SER A 430 -28.54 3.97 -15.30
CA SER A 430 -29.64 3.41 -16.09
C SER A 430 -29.18 2.86 -17.43
N GLN A 431 -28.25 3.55 -18.11
CA GLN A 431 -27.67 3.08 -19.36
C GLN A 431 -26.78 1.85 -19.14
N CYS A 432 -25.97 1.84 -18.08
CA CYS A 432 -25.15 0.68 -17.73
C CYS A 432 -26.00 -0.56 -17.45
N VAL A 433 -27.12 -0.43 -16.72
CA VAL A 433 -28.07 -1.53 -16.51
C VAL A 433 -28.60 -2.08 -17.83
N LYS A 434 -29.01 -1.21 -18.77
CA LYS A 434 -29.49 -1.65 -20.09
C LYS A 434 -28.43 -2.39 -20.89
N ASP A 435 -27.20 -1.87 -20.91
CA ASP A 435 -26.07 -2.49 -21.61
C ASP A 435 -25.75 -3.87 -21.02
N VAL A 436 -25.75 -3.99 -19.69
CA VAL A 436 -25.52 -5.26 -18.99
C VAL A 436 -26.66 -6.24 -19.24
N GLU A 437 -27.91 -5.78 -19.23
CA GLU A 437 -29.08 -6.62 -19.51
C GLU A 437 -29.02 -7.19 -20.94
N GLN A 438 -28.66 -6.36 -21.91
CA GLN A 438 -28.47 -6.80 -23.29
C GLN A 438 -27.37 -7.87 -23.38
N LEU A 439 -26.22 -7.64 -22.74
CA LEU A 439 -25.11 -8.61 -22.74
C LEU A 439 -25.52 -9.94 -22.10
N LEU A 440 -26.09 -9.91 -20.90
CA LEU A 440 -26.44 -11.13 -20.16
C LEU A 440 -27.55 -11.92 -20.85
N ARG A 441 -28.46 -11.27 -21.58
CA ARG A 441 -29.44 -11.96 -22.44
C ARG A 441 -28.79 -12.63 -23.65
N GLN A 442 -27.77 -12.02 -24.24
CA GLN A 442 -27.03 -12.60 -25.36
C GLN A 442 -26.17 -13.79 -24.90
N GLU A 443 -25.59 -13.70 -23.71
CA GLU A 443 -24.67 -14.69 -23.13
C GLU A 443 -25.35 -15.56 -22.05
N ASP A 444 -26.67 -15.78 -22.16
CA ASP A 444 -27.46 -16.51 -21.14
C ASP A 444 -26.93 -17.93 -20.88
N ALA A 445 -26.50 -18.63 -21.93
CA ALA A 445 -25.92 -19.96 -21.83
C ALA A 445 -24.62 -19.98 -21.01
N LEU A 446 -23.82 -18.90 -21.12
CA LEU A 446 -22.56 -18.76 -20.39
C LEU A 446 -22.83 -18.40 -18.91
N LEU A 447 -23.79 -17.51 -18.67
CA LEU A 447 -24.27 -17.18 -17.32
C LEU A 447 -24.73 -18.44 -16.56
N GLU A 448 -25.56 -19.26 -17.21
CA GLU A 448 -26.07 -20.51 -16.64
C GLU A 448 -24.93 -21.52 -16.38
N ARG A 449 -23.98 -21.65 -17.32
CA ARG A 449 -22.81 -22.52 -17.18
C ARG A 449 -21.97 -22.17 -15.95
N PHE A 450 -21.69 -20.88 -15.73
CA PHE A 450 -20.94 -20.42 -14.56
C PHE A 450 -21.70 -20.64 -13.26
N ALA A 451 -23.01 -20.31 -13.22
CA ALA A 451 -23.84 -20.52 -12.05
C ALA A 451 -23.86 -22.01 -11.63
N GLN A 452 -23.99 -22.93 -12.59
CA GLN A 452 -23.98 -24.37 -12.34
C GLN A 452 -22.62 -24.86 -11.85
N GLU A 453 -21.50 -24.39 -12.42
CA GLU A 453 -20.18 -24.79 -11.95
C GLU A 453 -19.90 -24.27 -10.54
N LEU A 454 -20.31 -23.04 -10.22
CA LEU A 454 -20.22 -22.48 -8.87
C LEU A 454 -21.04 -23.28 -7.87
N LEU A 455 -22.25 -23.73 -8.23
CA LEU A 455 -23.06 -24.59 -7.36
C LEU A 455 -22.38 -25.95 -7.09
N LYS A 456 -21.66 -26.48 -8.08
CA LYS A 456 -20.97 -27.77 -8.01
C LYS A 456 -19.65 -27.70 -7.23
N ARG A 457 -18.83 -26.68 -7.46
CA ARG A 457 -17.46 -26.58 -6.91
C ARG A 457 -17.31 -25.59 -5.76
N GLU A 458 -18.28 -24.70 -5.57
CA GLU A 458 -18.30 -23.58 -4.61
C GLU A 458 -17.24 -22.48 -4.83
N GLU A 459 -16.10 -22.81 -5.42
CA GLU A 459 -15.01 -21.90 -5.79
C GLU A 459 -14.52 -22.23 -7.20
N LEU A 460 -14.19 -21.21 -7.98
CA LEU A 460 -13.52 -21.30 -9.28
C LEU A 460 -12.23 -20.47 -9.23
N GLU A 461 -11.11 -21.09 -9.62
CA GLU A 461 -9.84 -20.39 -9.79
C GLU A 461 -9.71 -19.87 -11.23
N TYR A 462 -8.73 -19.00 -11.47
CA TYR A 462 -8.50 -18.37 -12.78
C TYR A 462 -8.53 -19.35 -13.97
N ASP A 463 -7.88 -20.52 -13.85
CA ASP A 463 -7.81 -21.49 -14.96
C ASP A 463 -9.17 -22.17 -15.22
N ASP A 464 -9.98 -22.37 -14.18
CA ASP A 464 -11.34 -22.89 -14.33
C ASP A 464 -12.21 -21.89 -15.09
N ILE A 465 -12.05 -20.59 -14.78
CA ILE A 465 -12.80 -19.51 -15.40
C ILE A 465 -12.41 -19.37 -16.88
N GLU A 466 -11.11 -19.31 -17.18
CA GLU A 466 -10.58 -19.24 -18.56
C GLU A 466 -10.98 -20.47 -19.38
N ALA A 467 -10.99 -21.66 -18.79
CA ALA A 467 -11.43 -22.87 -19.47
C ALA A 467 -12.90 -22.77 -19.89
N ILE A 468 -13.78 -22.31 -18.99
CA ILE A 468 -15.21 -22.13 -19.31
C ILE A 468 -15.40 -21.07 -20.40
N PHE A 469 -14.69 -19.93 -20.36
CA PHE A 469 -14.78 -18.96 -21.45
C PHE A 469 -14.29 -19.53 -22.78
N SER A 470 -13.21 -20.31 -22.76
CA SER A 470 -12.64 -20.96 -23.94
C SER A 470 -13.59 -22.00 -24.56
N GLU A 471 -14.38 -22.73 -23.75
CA GLU A 471 -15.46 -23.62 -24.23
C GLU A 471 -16.46 -22.89 -25.14
N TYR A 472 -16.66 -21.58 -24.93
CA TYR A 472 -17.56 -20.71 -25.67
C TYR A 472 -16.83 -19.86 -26.71
N GLY A 473 -15.56 -20.16 -27.02
CA GLY A 473 -14.75 -19.43 -27.99
C GLY A 473 -14.42 -18.00 -27.58
N LYS A 474 -14.49 -17.68 -26.28
CA LYS A 474 -14.13 -16.38 -25.72
C LYS A 474 -12.73 -16.49 -25.14
N GLN A 475 -11.80 -15.65 -25.62
CA GLN A 475 -10.46 -15.54 -25.05
C GLN A 475 -10.10 -14.07 -24.89
N ARG A 476 -9.56 -13.73 -23.72
CA ARG A 476 -9.07 -12.39 -23.47
C ARG A 476 -7.66 -12.19 -23.99
N THR A 477 -7.52 -11.25 -24.91
CA THR A 477 -6.23 -10.67 -25.27
C THR A 477 -6.10 -9.32 -24.59
N PHE A 478 -5.29 -9.25 -23.54
CA PHE A 478 -4.87 -7.96 -23.00
C PHE A 478 -3.86 -7.34 -23.94
N PRO A 479 -3.89 -6.01 -24.18
CA PRO A 479 -2.79 -5.34 -24.86
C PRO A 479 -1.49 -5.63 -24.10
N ALA A 480 -0.41 -5.91 -24.83
CA ALA A 480 0.90 -6.18 -24.23
C ALA A 480 1.28 -5.02 -23.28
N PRO A 481 1.92 -5.31 -22.13
CA PRO A 481 2.37 -4.27 -21.23
C PRO A 481 3.27 -3.30 -22.01
N SER A 482 3.02 -2.01 -21.83
CA SER A 482 3.89 -0.99 -22.40
C SER A 482 5.27 -1.18 -21.78
N PRO A 483 6.37 -1.23 -22.55
CA PRO A 483 7.69 -1.37 -21.96
C PRO A 483 7.89 -0.22 -20.96
N SER A 484 8.21 -0.58 -19.72
CA SER A 484 8.52 0.36 -18.65
C SER A 484 9.59 1.31 -19.16
N SER A 485 9.34 2.61 -19.08
CA SER A 485 10.27 3.66 -19.52
C SER A 485 11.45 3.84 -18.56
N SER A 486 11.89 2.77 -17.89
CA SER A 486 13.01 2.75 -16.94
C SER A 486 14.31 2.26 -17.60
N GLN A 487 14.53 2.58 -18.87
CA GLN A 487 15.90 2.55 -19.39
C GLN A 487 16.61 3.82 -18.91
N PRO A 488 17.67 3.72 -18.09
CA PRO A 488 18.52 4.88 -17.83
C PRO A 488 19.07 5.36 -19.18
N PRO A 489 19.23 6.69 -19.37
CA PRO A 489 19.85 7.20 -20.58
C PRO A 489 21.20 6.50 -20.75
N SER A 490 21.38 5.80 -21.87
CA SER A 490 22.64 5.16 -22.21
C SER A 490 23.74 6.21 -22.05
N ALA A 491 24.70 5.94 -21.16
CA ALA A 491 25.88 6.77 -21.03
C ALA A 491 26.52 6.90 -22.41
N ALA A 492 26.40 8.08 -23.01
CA ALA A 492 27.13 8.42 -24.21
C ALA A 492 28.62 8.47 -23.81
N THR A 493 29.38 7.61 -24.48
CA THR A 493 30.84 7.48 -24.46
C THR A 493 31.58 8.79 -24.64
#